data_AF-A0A925HF07-F1
#
_entry.id   AF-A0A925HF07-F1
#
_cell.length_a   1.000
_cell.length_b   1.000
_cell.length_c   1.000
_cell.angle_alpha   90.00
_cell.angle_beta   90.00
_cell.angle_gamma   90.00
#
_symmetry.space_group_name_H-M   'P 1'
#
loop_
_entity.id
_entity.type
_entity.pdbx_description
1 polymer ?
#
loop_
_entity_poly.entity_id
_entity_poly.type
_entity_poly.pdbx_seq_one_letter_code
_entity_poly.pdbx_strand_id
1 'polypeptide(L)'
;GNICMSLPAGSMISLTASLEGTYTVWPREGAPRTIAAVDFVAGNNENVLRPGELLRCIHLPARALSKRFAFRRASLTHLGRSAIVVIGTQSPGAGDLVLTVTAATVKPFQLRFDRIPDAQALREAIFATIPEADYFEDVHGSALYKRHLTYYFAEQIRAELLSGAEA
;
A
#
# COMPACT_ATOMS: atom_id res chain seq x y z
N GLY A 1 -9.86 10.66 10.49
CA GLY A 1 -8.85 10.55 11.56
C GLY A 1 -7.56 9.94 11.04
N ASN A 2 -7.40 8.61 11.14
CA ASN A 2 -6.16 7.90 10.76
C ASN A 2 -5.64 8.24 9.35
N ILE A 3 -6.51 8.18 8.33
CA ILE A 3 -6.15 8.51 6.94
C ILE A 3 -5.77 9.98 6.78
N CYS A 4 -6.60 10.91 7.26
CA CYS A 4 -6.36 12.35 7.11
C CYS A 4 -5.08 12.81 7.82
N MET A 5 -4.68 12.15 8.92
CA MET A 5 -3.39 12.43 9.57
C MET A 5 -2.19 12.08 8.67
N SER A 6 -2.39 11.24 7.66
CA SER A 6 -1.44 10.99 6.55
C SER A 6 -0.06 10.54 7.04
N LEU A 7 -0.02 9.80 8.15
CA LEU A 7 1.21 9.21 8.62
C LEU A 7 1.50 7.95 7.80
N PRO A 8 2.71 7.76 7.27
CA PRO A 8 3.04 6.64 6.37
C PRO A 8 2.71 5.26 6.93
N ALA A 9 2.80 5.10 8.25
CA ALA A 9 2.50 3.85 8.95
C ALA A 9 1.04 3.72 9.39
N GLY A 10 0.12 4.53 8.85
CA GLY A 10 -1.31 4.45 9.15
C GLY A 10 -1.90 3.10 8.70
N SER A 11 -2.50 2.38 9.65
CA SER A 11 -3.11 1.07 9.38
C SER A 11 -4.27 1.18 8.39
N MET A 12 -5.11 2.22 8.50
CA MET A 12 -6.20 2.42 7.55
C MET A 12 -5.69 2.77 6.15
N ILE A 13 -4.59 3.53 6.03
CA ILE A 13 -3.95 3.82 4.74
C ILE A 13 -3.49 2.52 4.08
N SER A 14 -2.83 1.64 4.83
CA SER A 14 -2.36 0.36 4.33
C SER A 14 -3.52 -0.52 3.85
N LEU A 15 -4.56 -0.64 4.68
CA LEU A 15 -5.74 -1.45 4.40
C LEU A 15 -6.50 -0.97 3.15
N THR A 16 -6.85 0.30 3.09
CA THR A 16 -7.68 0.84 2.01
C THR A 16 -6.91 0.94 0.69
N ALA A 17 -5.62 1.27 0.72
CA ALA A 17 -4.79 1.25 -0.48
C ALA A 17 -4.69 -0.17 -1.05
N SER A 18 -4.42 -1.18 -0.21
CA SER A 18 -4.30 -2.57 -0.67
C SER A 18 -5.61 -3.18 -1.17
N LEU A 19 -6.75 -2.67 -0.70
CA LEU A 19 -8.08 -3.13 -1.08
C LEU A 19 -8.74 -2.25 -2.16
N GLU A 20 -7.92 -1.48 -2.91
CA GLU A 20 -8.40 -0.67 -4.04
C GLU A 20 -9.55 0.27 -3.63
N GLY A 21 -9.49 0.74 -2.39
CA GLY A 21 -10.50 1.60 -1.80
C GLY A 21 -10.56 2.93 -2.54
N THR A 22 -11.72 3.56 -2.45
CA THR A 22 -11.92 4.93 -2.92
C THR A 22 -12.47 5.78 -1.79
N TYR A 23 -12.12 7.06 -1.80
CA TYR A 23 -12.57 8.03 -0.83
C TYR A 23 -13.47 9.05 -1.50
N THR A 24 -14.59 9.36 -0.86
CA THR A 24 -15.42 10.50 -1.25
C THR A 24 -14.96 11.71 -0.47
N VAL A 25 -14.48 12.73 -1.18
CA VAL A 25 -14.08 14.02 -0.63
C VAL A 25 -15.18 15.04 -0.93
N TRP A 26 -15.63 15.73 0.10
CA TRP A 26 -16.58 16.82 0.00
C TRP A 26 -15.82 18.14 -0.03
N PRO A 27 -15.93 18.94 -1.10
CA PRO A 27 -15.41 20.29 -1.07
C PRO A 27 -16.30 21.20 -0.22
N ARG A 28 -15.79 22.37 0.15
CA ARG A 28 -16.58 23.42 0.80
C ARG A 28 -17.76 23.85 -0.06
N GLU A 29 -17.54 23.94 -1.37
CA GLU A 29 -18.52 24.33 -2.39
C GLU A 29 -18.37 23.40 -3.60
N GLY A 30 -19.49 23.03 -4.21
CA GLY A 30 -19.53 22.15 -5.38
C GLY A 30 -19.80 20.68 -5.05
N ALA A 31 -19.67 19.84 -6.07
CA ALA A 31 -20.00 18.42 -5.98
C ALA A 31 -18.87 17.60 -5.32
N PRO A 32 -19.21 16.53 -4.58
CA PRO A 32 -18.23 15.56 -4.10
C PRO A 32 -17.35 15.00 -5.22
N ARG A 33 -16.08 14.73 -4.90
CA ARG A 33 -15.13 14.05 -5.80
C ARG A 33 -14.66 12.73 -5.20
N THR A 34 -14.36 11.78 -6.08
CA THR A 34 -13.81 10.48 -5.69
C THR A 34 -12.31 10.45 -5.94
N ILE A 35 -11.56 9.93 -4.97
CA ILE A 35 -10.10 9.79 -5.04
C ILE A 35 -9.75 8.34 -4.70
N ALA A 36 -8.82 7.72 -5.43
CA ALA A 36 -8.33 6.40 -5.06
C ALA A 36 -7.55 6.47 -3.74
N ALA A 37 -7.67 5.44 -2.90
CA ALA A 37 -7.01 5.41 -1.59
C ALA A 37 -5.48 5.51 -1.70
N VAL A 38 -4.91 4.93 -2.76
CA VAL A 38 -3.46 4.97 -3.06
C VAL A 38 -2.96 6.38 -3.40
N ASP A 39 -3.83 7.24 -3.93
CA ASP A 39 -3.47 8.59 -4.40
C ASP A 39 -3.74 9.69 -3.37
N PHE A 40 -4.36 9.36 -2.24
CA PHE A 40 -4.79 10.36 -1.27
C PHE A 40 -3.64 10.94 -0.44
N VAL A 41 -2.70 10.09 -0.01
CA VAL A 41 -1.54 10.48 0.78
C VAL A 41 -0.44 10.92 -0.19
N ALA A 42 0.00 12.16 -0.06
CA ALA A 42 1.03 12.73 -0.93
C ALA A 42 2.43 12.67 -0.27
N GLY A 43 2.48 12.58 1.07
CA GLY A 43 3.71 12.53 1.83
C GLY A 43 3.48 12.33 3.33
N ASN A 44 4.54 12.43 4.13
CA ASN A 44 4.44 12.33 5.58
C ASN A 44 3.65 13.52 6.16
N ASN A 45 2.50 13.24 6.76
CA ASN A 45 1.56 14.25 7.25
C ASN A 45 0.97 15.14 6.13
N GLU A 46 1.05 14.69 4.88
CA GLU A 46 0.59 15.44 3.70
C GLU A 46 -0.41 14.62 2.87
N ASN A 47 -1.51 15.25 2.47
CA ASN A 47 -2.54 14.65 1.63
C ASN A 47 -3.14 15.68 0.66
N VAL A 48 -3.98 15.18 -0.24
CA VAL A 48 -4.58 15.95 -1.34
C VAL A 48 -5.79 16.81 -0.94
N LEU A 49 -6.18 16.87 0.35
CA LEU A 49 -7.28 17.72 0.79
C LEU A 49 -6.87 19.19 0.70
N ARG A 50 -7.77 20.01 0.16
CA ARG A 50 -7.67 21.47 0.19
C ARG A 50 -8.31 22.01 1.48
N PRO A 51 -7.99 23.25 1.89
CA PRO A 51 -8.62 23.88 3.03
C PRO A 51 -10.15 23.85 2.93
N GLY A 52 -10.81 23.35 3.98
CA GLY A 52 -12.27 23.22 4.04
C GLY A 52 -12.83 21.95 3.39
N GLU A 53 -12.00 21.08 2.80
CA GLU A 53 -12.45 19.78 2.31
C GLU A 53 -12.55 18.73 3.44
N LEU A 54 -13.46 17.78 3.27
CA LEU A 54 -13.71 16.68 4.22
C LEU A 54 -13.65 15.33 3.51
N LEU A 55 -12.88 14.38 4.04
CA LEU A 55 -13.03 12.97 3.68
C LEU A 55 -14.31 12.43 4.34
N ARG A 56 -15.34 12.19 3.53
CA ARG A 56 -16.69 11.83 4.00
C ARG A 56 -16.93 10.33 4.09
N CYS A 57 -16.39 9.57 3.14
CA CYS A 57 -16.70 8.16 2.95
C CYS A 57 -15.46 7.40 2.53
N ILE A 58 -15.34 6.16 3.01
CA ILE A 58 -14.39 5.16 2.55
C ILE A 58 -15.23 4.05 1.91
N HIS A 59 -15.05 3.83 0.62
CA HIS A 59 -15.70 2.74 -0.10
C HIS A 59 -14.67 1.65 -0.42
N LEU A 60 -14.93 0.44 0.04
CA LEU A 60 -14.15 -0.75 -0.30
C LEU A 60 -14.98 -1.61 -1.27
N PRO A 61 -14.48 -1.88 -2.48
CA PRO A 61 -15.23 -2.67 -3.45
C PRO A 61 -15.30 -4.13 -3.01
N ALA A 62 -16.48 -4.75 -3.11
CA ALA A 62 -16.70 -6.14 -2.69
C ALA A 62 -15.71 -7.13 -3.34
N ARG A 63 -15.36 -6.91 -4.61
CA ARG A 63 -14.36 -7.70 -5.34
C ARG A 63 -12.97 -7.70 -4.70
N ALA A 64 -12.58 -6.61 -4.03
CA ALA A 64 -11.29 -6.54 -3.35
C ALA A 64 -11.34 -7.29 -2.01
N LEU A 65 -12.50 -7.27 -1.34
CA LEU A 65 -12.73 -8.00 -0.10
C LEU A 65 -12.78 -9.52 -0.30
N SER A 66 -13.14 -9.99 -1.50
CA SER A 66 -13.11 -11.41 -1.83
C SER A 66 -11.72 -11.94 -2.22
N LYS A 67 -10.71 -11.07 -2.35
CA LYS A 67 -9.37 -11.49 -2.78
C LYS A 67 -8.66 -12.33 -1.72
N ARG A 68 -7.84 -13.27 -2.20
CA ARG A 68 -6.79 -13.86 -1.37
C ARG A 68 -5.76 -12.77 -1.05
N PHE A 69 -5.17 -12.83 0.13
CA PHE A 69 -4.15 -11.86 0.53
C PHE A 69 -3.01 -12.54 1.26
N ALA A 70 -1.83 -11.93 1.17
CA ALA A 70 -0.69 -12.23 2.02
C ALA A 70 -0.13 -10.90 2.58
N PHE A 71 0.21 -10.90 3.86
CA PHE A 71 0.61 -9.71 4.61
C PHE A 71 1.97 -9.93 5.27
N ARG A 72 2.86 -8.95 5.16
CA ARG A 72 4.14 -8.90 5.89
C ARG A 72 4.34 -7.52 6.49
N ARG A 73 4.83 -7.50 7.72
CA ARG A 73 5.14 -6.28 8.48
C ARG A 73 6.40 -6.49 9.28
N ALA A 74 7.24 -5.46 9.37
CA ALA A 74 8.31 -5.38 10.35
C ALA A 74 8.18 -4.10 11.18
N SER A 75 8.54 -4.20 12.46
CA SER A 75 8.67 -3.10 13.41
C SER A 75 9.84 -3.40 14.35
N LEU A 76 10.49 -2.36 14.87
CA LEU A 76 11.60 -2.53 15.83
C LEU A 76 11.13 -3.07 17.18
N THR A 77 9.88 -2.80 17.55
CA THR A 77 9.25 -3.31 18.77
C THR A 77 7.90 -3.93 18.43
N HIS A 78 7.47 -4.92 19.22
CA HIS A 78 6.26 -5.71 18.93
C HIS A 78 4.99 -4.86 18.75
N LEU A 79 4.82 -3.81 19.55
CA LEU A 79 3.69 -2.88 19.48
C LEU A 79 4.07 -1.51 18.90
N GLY A 80 5.25 -1.41 18.26
CA GLY A 80 5.78 -0.17 17.71
C GLY A 80 5.21 0.18 16.34
N ARG A 81 5.54 1.41 15.91
CA ARG A 81 5.31 1.87 14.54
C ARG A 81 5.97 0.90 13.55
N SER A 82 5.24 0.53 12.50
CA SER A 82 5.78 -0.29 11.42
C SER A 82 6.92 0.44 10.71
N ALA A 83 8.04 -0.25 10.52
CA ALA A 83 9.12 0.18 9.63
C ALA A 83 8.74 -0.05 8.15
N ILE A 84 7.97 -1.10 7.90
CA ILE A 84 7.45 -1.47 6.58
C ILE A 84 6.18 -2.31 6.72
N VAL A 85 5.27 -2.15 5.78
CA VAL A 85 4.14 -3.05 5.54
C VAL A 85 4.08 -3.35 4.04
N VAL A 86 3.97 -4.63 3.70
CA VAL A 86 3.75 -5.09 2.32
C VAL A 86 2.52 -6.00 2.31
N ILE A 87 1.60 -5.72 1.39
CA ILE A 87 0.36 -6.48 1.22
C ILE A 87 0.24 -6.89 -0.23
N GLY A 88 0.15 -8.20 -0.48
CA GLY A 88 -0.23 -8.74 -1.78
C GLY A 88 -1.70 -9.14 -1.76
N THR A 89 -2.43 -8.85 -2.83
CA THR A 89 -3.77 -9.41 -3.07
C THR A 89 -3.85 -10.06 -4.44
N GLN A 90 -4.68 -11.10 -4.53
CA GLN A 90 -4.93 -11.86 -5.76
C GLN A 90 -6.42 -12.15 -5.88
N SER A 91 -6.96 -11.97 -7.08
CA SER A 91 -8.35 -12.27 -7.39
C SER A 91 -8.59 -13.79 -7.33
N PRO A 92 -9.73 -14.25 -6.77
CA PRO A 92 -10.00 -15.68 -6.68
C PRO A 92 -9.97 -16.37 -8.05
N GLY A 93 -9.22 -17.48 -8.15
CA GLY A 93 -9.08 -18.25 -9.39
C GLY A 93 -8.33 -17.53 -10.52
N ALA A 94 -7.76 -16.34 -10.26
CA ALA A 94 -6.97 -15.61 -11.23
C ALA A 94 -5.47 -15.72 -10.89
N GLY A 95 -4.64 -15.48 -11.90
CA GLY A 95 -3.18 -15.41 -11.73
C GLY A 95 -2.67 -14.01 -11.37
N ASP A 96 -3.52 -13.02 -11.13
CA ASP A 96 -3.10 -11.62 -10.93
C ASP A 96 -2.37 -11.40 -9.59
N LEU A 97 -1.66 -10.28 -9.50
CA LEU A 97 -1.04 -9.80 -8.26
C LEU A 97 -1.17 -8.28 -8.17
N VAL A 98 -1.70 -7.80 -7.04
CA VAL A 98 -1.58 -6.40 -6.64
C VAL A 98 -0.72 -6.34 -5.39
N LEU A 99 0.45 -5.69 -5.48
CA LEU A 99 1.37 -5.52 -4.36
C LEU A 99 1.32 -4.07 -3.89
N THR A 100 1.07 -3.84 -2.61
CA THR A 100 1.03 -2.50 -2.00
C THR A 100 2.07 -2.38 -0.90
N VAL A 101 2.90 -1.34 -0.97
CA VAL A 101 3.96 -1.02 -0.02
C VAL A 101 3.59 0.28 0.71
N THR A 102 3.61 0.24 2.05
CA THR A 102 3.36 1.39 2.93
C THR A 102 4.31 1.35 4.13
N ALA A 103 4.25 2.38 4.98
CA ALA A 103 5.11 2.63 6.15
C ALA A 103 6.60 2.88 5.84
N ALA A 104 7.19 2.11 4.93
CA ALA A 104 8.56 2.25 4.47
C ALA A 104 8.77 3.49 3.58
N THR A 105 7.71 3.93 2.90
CA THR A 105 7.74 4.93 1.84
C THR A 105 6.87 6.14 2.17
N VAL A 106 7.20 7.31 1.61
CA VAL A 106 6.52 8.59 1.88
C VAL A 106 5.02 8.59 1.64
N LYS A 107 4.58 7.73 0.71
CA LYS A 107 3.18 7.47 0.38
C LYS A 107 3.00 5.99 0.00
N PRO A 108 1.76 5.50 -0.14
CA PRO A 108 1.51 4.17 -0.67
C PRO A 108 2.02 4.02 -2.11
N PHE A 109 2.71 2.92 -2.38
CA PHE A 109 3.04 2.49 -3.74
C PHE A 109 2.28 1.20 -4.05
N GLN A 110 1.63 1.14 -5.20
CA GLN A 110 0.89 -0.04 -5.64
C GLN A 110 1.36 -0.49 -7.01
N LEU A 111 1.76 -1.75 -7.12
CA LEU A 111 2.15 -2.42 -8.35
C LEU A 111 1.05 -3.41 -8.71
N ARG A 112 0.73 -3.50 -10.00
CA ARG A 112 -0.34 -4.36 -10.52
C ARG A 112 0.22 -5.21 -11.65
N PHE A 113 -0.02 -6.50 -11.58
CA PHE A 113 0.43 -7.48 -12.56
C PHE A 113 -0.75 -8.35 -12.97
N ASP A 114 -0.95 -8.53 -14.27
CA ASP A 114 -1.99 -9.40 -14.81
C ASP A 114 -1.71 -10.89 -14.52
N ARG A 115 -0.44 -11.23 -14.31
CA ARG A 115 0.03 -12.52 -13.81
C ARG A 115 1.11 -12.34 -12.76
N ILE A 116 1.21 -13.24 -11.77
CA ILE A 116 2.30 -13.27 -10.81
C ILE A 116 3.64 -13.30 -11.59
N PRO A 117 4.48 -12.26 -11.48
CA PRO A 117 5.77 -12.23 -12.14
C PRO A 117 6.73 -13.27 -11.54
N ASP A 118 7.86 -13.53 -12.20
CA ASP A 118 8.98 -14.19 -11.54
C ASP A 118 9.66 -13.23 -10.54
N ALA A 119 10.59 -13.78 -9.74
CA ALA A 119 11.27 -13.03 -8.68
C ALA A 119 12.09 -11.83 -9.22
N GLN A 120 12.69 -11.98 -10.39
CA GLN A 120 13.54 -10.95 -10.99
C GLN A 120 12.69 -9.81 -11.56
N ALA A 121 11.65 -10.15 -12.32
CA ALA A 121 10.69 -9.18 -12.85
C ALA A 121 9.97 -8.43 -11.73
N LEU A 122 9.62 -9.11 -10.62
CA LEU A 122 9.06 -8.44 -9.44
C LEU A 122 10.03 -7.41 -8.86
N ARG A 123 11.29 -7.79 -8.69
CA ARG A 123 12.33 -6.91 -8.15
C ARG A 123 12.55 -5.69 -9.03
N GLU A 124 12.64 -5.90 -10.34
CA GLU A 124 12.80 -4.83 -11.33
C GLU A 124 11.60 -3.87 -11.33
N ALA A 125 10.38 -4.40 -11.27
CA ALA A 125 9.18 -3.58 -11.19
C ALA A 125 9.14 -2.73 -9.91
N ILE A 126 9.51 -3.29 -8.75
CA ILE A 126 9.61 -2.52 -7.50
C ILE A 126 10.67 -1.43 -7.61
N PHE A 127 11.85 -1.75 -8.17
CA PHE A 127 12.93 -0.79 -8.36
C PHE A 127 12.50 0.38 -9.28
N ALA A 128 11.80 0.09 -10.37
CA ALA A 128 11.32 1.10 -11.30
C ALA A 128 10.17 1.95 -10.74
N THR A 129 9.35 1.38 -9.84
CA THR A 129 8.14 2.03 -9.33
C THR A 129 8.40 2.87 -8.08
N ILE A 130 9.33 2.45 -7.21
CA ILE A 130 9.58 3.10 -5.92
C ILE A 130 10.98 3.74 -5.94
N PRO A 131 11.07 5.06 -6.17
CA PRO A 131 12.33 5.79 -6.10
C PRO A 131 13.04 5.59 -4.77
N GLU A 132 14.38 5.54 -4.80
CA GLU A 132 15.17 5.39 -3.57
C GLU A 132 14.93 6.54 -2.58
N ALA A 133 14.73 7.76 -3.09
CA ALA A 133 14.44 8.95 -2.30
C ALA A 133 13.09 8.90 -1.57
N ASP A 134 12.18 8.02 -2.00
CA ASP A 134 10.85 7.88 -1.38
C ASP A 134 10.86 6.91 -0.20
N TYR A 135 11.96 6.21 0.06
CA TYR A 135 12.14 5.40 1.27
C TYR A 135 12.57 6.26 2.46
N PHE A 136 11.94 6.06 3.60
CA PHE A 136 12.30 6.80 4.82
C PHE A 136 13.64 6.37 5.40
N GLU A 137 14.44 7.35 5.76
CA GLU A 137 15.54 7.21 6.69
C GLU A 137 15.12 7.77 8.06
N ASP A 138 14.87 6.89 9.04
CA ASP A 138 14.39 7.31 10.36
C ASP A 138 14.81 6.33 11.46
N VAL A 139 14.35 6.60 12.68
CA VAL A 139 14.61 5.78 13.88
C VAL A 139 14.08 4.34 13.78
N HIS A 140 13.24 4.04 12.78
CA HIS A 140 12.71 2.69 12.53
C HIS A 140 13.52 1.92 11.47
N GLY A 141 14.58 2.51 10.94
CA GLY A 141 15.53 1.89 10.04
C GLY A 141 15.98 2.82 8.91
N SER A 142 17.14 2.51 8.34
CA SER A 142 17.66 3.22 7.16
C SER A 142 16.80 2.96 5.92
N ALA A 143 16.89 3.87 4.93
CA ALA A 143 16.23 3.68 3.64
C ALA A 143 16.66 2.38 2.96
N LEU A 144 17.97 2.06 3.02
CA LEU A 144 18.53 0.81 2.49
C LEU A 144 17.91 -0.44 3.13
N TYR A 145 17.74 -0.44 4.45
CA TYR A 145 17.12 -1.55 5.18
C TYR A 145 15.66 -1.74 4.75
N LYS A 146 14.88 -0.66 4.69
CA LYS A 146 13.47 -0.71 4.27
C LYS A 146 13.32 -1.15 2.81
N ARG A 147 14.21 -0.69 1.92
CA ARG A 147 14.25 -1.15 0.53
C ARG A 147 14.57 -2.64 0.44
N HIS A 148 15.55 -3.12 1.20
CA HIS A 148 15.86 -4.55 1.28
C HIS A 148 14.64 -5.36 1.74
N LEU A 149 13.99 -4.95 2.83
CA LEU A 149 12.79 -5.62 3.32
C LEU A 149 11.62 -5.59 2.33
N THR A 150 11.51 -4.53 1.52
CA THR A 150 10.48 -4.45 0.49
C THR A 150 10.64 -5.58 -0.51
N TYR A 151 11.85 -5.81 -1.04
CA TYR A 151 12.11 -6.93 -1.94
C TYR A 151 11.91 -8.28 -1.25
N TYR A 152 12.42 -8.42 -0.03
CA TYR A 152 12.34 -9.66 0.72
C TYR A 152 10.89 -10.08 1.00
N PHE A 153 10.06 -9.16 1.49
CA PHE A 153 8.65 -9.43 1.76
C PHE A 153 7.81 -9.57 0.49
N ALA A 154 8.12 -8.81 -0.55
CA ALA A 154 7.45 -8.97 -1.85
C ALA A 154 7.64 -10.38 -2.40
N GLU A 155 8.87 -10.93 -2.33
CA GLU A 155 9.15 -12.30 -2.77
C GLU A 155 8.41 -13.36 -1.93
N GLN A 156 8.40 -13.21 -0.60
CA GLN A 156 7.63 -14.12 0.26
C GLN A 156 6.14 -14.12 -0.08
N ILE A 157 5.57 -12.93 -0.30
CA ILE A 157 4.16 -12.75 -0.67
C ILE A 157 3.88 -13.36 -2.05
N ARG A 158 4.77 -13.13 -3.01
CA ARG A 158 4.69 -13.71 -4.36
C ARG A 158 4.64 -15.24 -4.31
N ALA A 159 5.54 -15.85 -3.55
CA ALA A 159 5.61 -17.31 -3.39
C ALA A 159 4.37 -17.87 -2.68
N GLU A 160 3.86 -17.20 -1.64
CA GLU A 160 2.65 -17.62 -0.89
C GLU A 160 1.39 -17.55 -1.75
N LEU A 161 1.22 -16.48 -2.53
CA LEU A 161 0.05 -16.33 -3.39
C LEU A 161 0.11 -17.28 -4.59
N LEU A 162 1.30 -17.55 -5.12
CA LEU A 162 1.52 -18.51 -6.20
C LEU A 162 1.17 -19.95 -5.77
N SER A 163 1.65 -20.39 -4.60
CA SER A 163 1.43 -21.78 -4.15
C SER A 163 -0.04 -22.10 -3.86
N GLY A 164 -0.82 -21.12 -3.42
CA GLY A 164 -2.26 -21.31 -3.21
C GLY A 164 -3.14 -20.96 -4.42
N ALA A 165 -2.55 -20.57 -5.57
CA ALA A 165 -3.28 -20.43 -6.83
C ALA A 165 -3.43 -21.78 -7.56
N GLU A 166 -2.64 -22.78 -7.16
CA GLU A 166 -2.66 -24.14 -7.71
C GLU A 166 -3.64 -25.10 -6.99
N ALA A 167 -4.41 -24.60 -6.02
CA ALA A 167 -5.43 -25.34 -5.26
C ALA A 167 -6.85 -24.90 -5.62
#